data_AF-A0A7C4VWH7-F1
#
_entry.id   AF-A0A7C4VWH7-F1
#
_cell.length_a   1.000
_cell.length_b   1.000
_cell.length_c   1.000
_cell.angle_alpha   90.00
_cell.angle_beta   90.00
_cell.angle_gamma   90.00
#
_symmetry.space_group_name_H-M   'P 1'
#
loop_
_entity.id
_entity.type
_entity.pdbx_description
1 polymer ?
#
loop_
_entity_poly.entity_id
_entity_poly.type
_entity_poly.pdbx_seq_one_letter_code
_entity_poly.pdbx_strand_id
1 'polypeptide(L)'
;MKRKIFNILCTFMLFASLLFVKLVPMDLRASEKTSGESYSNHPNFISISVIIDKDKDFDDLWSWLESVNYTKFTFVICADENEGYILDNSTRINILKQYGKLIPRLPYYQQYSPSNRERKINDTLDNYRAKVGYVPKGIMDFVPDTYSANYAMLKGVEYIQGYCFDQYAIDYVTERGGFQMPYYASPTHILVPSITSGGIVVLPHSTWDWVASFTVDHNLQTHVDNLMTIFHNNRTLAKNYFLSFIDNTFSGSQPFGFVNFQFEWSWTRDYNNTDVAKEWITTLMTEYSQFLVTYEEFVEWFKLNYPATPEYKIKFNSPYDNSNIEWYFSNESRVARIGDYVVSYVDYTKQLPDKYLNQIATINWLGNASDPKNCVDVSLTFNVDALGRGRLRHPPSSFPISYVGDLRNFSKYYVTLALIQLETAYQSLSLNYSELKSNSAALNLTFHSLLGNFTALQAKYDSFNLMINNMQGQIDSLNLTF
;
A
#
# COMPACT_ATOMS: atom_id res chain seq x y z
N MET A 1 28.22 -19.64 11.07
CA MET A 1 28.84 -19.60 9.72
C MET A 1 27.81 -19.62 8.57
N LYS A 2 26.69 -20.35 8.67
CA LYS A 2 25.68 -20.45 7.59
C LYS A 2 24.64 -19.31 7.49
N ARG A 3 24.47 -18.47 8.53
CA ARG A 3 23.65 -17.22 8.48
C ARG A 3 24.33 -16.07 7.73
N LYS A 4 25.68 -16.04 7.69
CA LYS A 4 26.43 -15.05 6.88
C LYS A 4 26.24 -15.24 5.37
N ILE A 5 25.88 -16.44 4.92
CA ILE A 5 25.57 -16.73 3.51
C ILE A 5 24.18 -16.20 3.13
N PHE A 6 23.26 -16.06 4.08
CA PHE A 6 21.90 -15.55 3.83
C PHE A 6 21.87 -14.03 3.63
N ASN A 7 22.62 -13.26 4.43
CA ASN A 7 22.76 -11.81 4.22
C ASN A 7 23.52 -11.49 2.92
N ILE A 8 24.47 -12.34 2.50
CA ILE A 8 25.16 -12.18 1.21
C ILE A 8 24.25 -12.51 0.03
N LEU A 9 23.27 -13.43 0.17
CA LEU A 9 22.33 -13.77 -0.90
C LEU A 9 21.25 -12.70 -1.14
N CYS A 10 20.79 -11.99 -0.09
CA CYS A 10 19.89 -10.84 -0.25
C CYS A 10 20.59 -9.65 -0.93
N THR A 11 21.88 -9.42 -0.64
CA THR A 11 22.69 -8.42 -1.36
C THR A 11 22.97 -8.83 -2.81
N PHE A 12 23.10 -10.13 -3.11
CA PHE A 12 23.35 -10.62 -4.48
C PHE A 12 22.12 -10.61 -5.40
N MET A 13 20.91 -10.79 -4.87
CA MET A 13 19.69 -10.66 -5.68
C MET A 13 19.37 -9.21 -6.08
N LEU A 14 19.91 -8.21 -5.37
CA LEU A 14 19.85 -6.81 -5.80
C LEU A 14 20.77 -6.50 -7.00
N PHE A 15 21.87 -7.25 -7.17
CA PHE A 15 22.89 -6.97 -8.21
C PHE A 15 22.56 -7.57 -9.58
N ALA A 16 21.77 -8.64 -9.66
CA ALA A 16 21.49 -9.33 -10.93
C ALA A 16 20.45 -8.62 -11.83
N SER A 17 19.70 -7.64 -11.30
CA SER A 17 18.71 -6.86 -12.06
C SER A 17 19.26 -5.59 -12.74
N LEU A 18 20.57 -5.34 -12.66
CA LEU A 18 21.21 -4.10 -13.14
C LEU A 18 21.43 -4.00 -14.66
N LEU A 19 21.01 -4.98 -15.48
CA LEU A 19 21.39 -5.01 -16.90
C LEU A 19 20.38 -4.45 -17.92
N PHE A 20 19.18 -4.02 -17.53
CA PHE A 20 18.19 -3.51 -18.51
C PHE A 20 17.32 -2.37 -17.96
N VAL A 21 17.92 -1.26 -17.56
CA VAL A 21 17.19 0.02 -17.47
C VAL A 21 17.71 0.91 -18.60
N LYS A 22 16.84 1.22 -19.56
CA LYS A 22 17.15 2.21 -20.60
C LYS A 22 17.41 3.54 -19.90
N LEU A 23 18.64 4.04 -20.02
CA LEU A 23 19.01 5.41 -19.65
C LEU A 23 18.21 6.38 -20.52
N VAL A 24 17.07 6.85 -20.02
CA VAL A 24 16.45 8.08 -20.52
C VAL A 24 17.29 9.22 -19.93
N PRO A 25 17.88 10.11 -20.73
CA PRO A 25 18.58 11.27 -20.17
C PRO A 25 17.58 12.11 -19.37
N MET A 26 17.72 12.10 -18.05
CA MET A 26 16.97 12.94 -17.13
C MET A 26 17.41 14.40 -17.33
N ASP A 27 16.55 15.23 -17.93
CA ASP A 27 16.71 16.68 -17.85
C ASP A 27 16.17 17.14 -16.49
N LEU A 28 16.94 16.88 -15.43
CA LEU A 28 16.74 17.47 -14.11
C LEU A 28 17.12 18.96 -14.21
N ARG A 29 16.28 19.75 -14.88
CA ARG A 29 16.26 21.18 -14.64
C ARG A 29 15.83 21.33 -13.20
N ALA A 30 16.80 21.59 -12.32
CA ALA A 30 16.53 22.13 -11.00
C ALA A 30 15.48 23.21 -11.20
N SER A 31 14.27 23.04 -10.66
CA SER A 31 13.31 24.13 -10.66
C SER A 31 14.04 25.27 -9.98
N GLU A 32 14.35 26.33 -10.71
CA GLU A 32 14.95 27.52 -10.11
C GLU A 32 14.05 27.88 -8.93
N LYS A 33 14.57 27.71 -7.71
CA LYS A 33 13.89 28.18 -6.50
C LYS A 33 13.57 29.63 -6.79
N THR A 34 12.29 29.96 -6.98
CA THR A 34 11.83 31.34 -6.89
C THR A 34 12.02 31.71 -5.43
N SER A 35 13.24 32.15 -5.12
CA SER A 35 13.69 32.59 -3.82
C SER A 35 12.77 33.73 -3.38
N GLY A 36 11.73 33.42 -2.61
CA GLY A 36 10.77 34.44 -2.19
C GLY A 36 9.40 33.94 -1.72
N GLU A 37 8.94 32.74 -2.11
CA GLU A 37 7.70 32.21 -1.54
C GLU A 37 7.96 31.71 -0.11
N SER A 38 7.81 32.63 0.83
CA SER A 38 7.79 32.34 2.25
C SER A 38 6.64 31.37 2.54
N TYR A 39 6.95 30.16 3.02
CA TYR A 39 6.01 29.17 3.58
C TYR A 39 5.18 29.69 4.78
N SER A 40 5.11 31.00 5.02
CA SER A 40 4.87 31.63 6.33
C SER A 40 3.53 31.32 7.01
N ASN A 41 2.57 30.66 6.34
CA ASN A 41 1.30 30.28 6.97
C ASN A 41 0.86 28.82 6.72
N HIS A 42 1.67 27.99 6.04
CA HIS A 42 1.34 26.58 5.80
C HIS A 42 2.13 25.67 6.75
N PRO A 43 1.49 24.91 7.66
CA PRO A 43 2.20 24.03 8.58
C PRO A 43 2.93 22.93 7.80
N ASN A 44 4.22 22.77 8.07
CA ASN A 44 5.08 21.77 7.45
C ASN A 44 5.93 21.10 8.51
N PHE A 45 6.16 19.80 8.34
CA PHE A 45 6.85 18.98 9.31
C PHE A 45 7.80 18.01 8.63
N ILE A 46 8.99 17.87 9.22
CA ILE A 46 9.95 16.83 8.89
C ILE A 46 10.29 16.08 10.16
N SER A 47 10.04 14.78 10.17
CA SER A 47 10.51 13.89 11.23
C SER A 47 11.68 13.06 10.74
N ILE A 48 12.69 12.90 11.61
CA ILE A 48 13.89 12.12 11.31
C ILE A 48 13.98 10.97 12.30
N SER A 49 14.13 9.76 11.78
CA SER A 49 14.24 8.56 12.58
C SER A 49 15.41 7.68 12.15
N VAL A 50 16.02 7.00 13.11
CA VAL A 50 17.10 6.05 12.87
C VAL A 50 16.70 4.72 13.49
N ILE A 51 16.64 3.66 12.67
CA ILE A 51 16.46 2.29 13.16
C ILE A 51 17.82 1.76 13.57
N ILE A 52 17.93 1.29 14.82
CA ILE A 52 19.15 0.71 15.35
C ILE A 52 18.91 -0.79 15.54
N ASP A 53 19.48 -1.57 14.62
CA ASP A 53 19.28 -3.01 14.47
C ASP A 53 20.45 -3.86 14.97
N LYS A 54 21.62 -3.25 15.20
CA LYS A 54 22.84 -3.95 15.64
C LYS A 54 23.54 -3.19 16.76
N ASP A 55 23.58 -3.77 17.97
CA ASP A 55 24.22 -3.14 19.14
C ASP A 55 25.74 -2.97 18.97
N LYS A 56 26.40 -3.89 18.26
CA LYS A 56 27.85 -3.83 18.01
C LYS A 56 28.29 -2.61 17.19
N ASP A 57 27.35 -1.93 16.55
CA ASP A 57 27.58 -0.79 15.65
C ASP A 57 27.39 0.55 16.36
N PHE A 58 27.12 0.53 17.67
CA PHE A 58 26.75 1.70 18.45
C PHE A 58 27.86 2.75 18.55
N ASP A 59 29.12 2.33 18.67
CA ASP A 59 30.22 3.29 18.88
C ASP A 59 30.44 4.15 17.61
N ASP A 60 30.26 3.54 16.42
CA ASP A 60 30.22 4.27 15.15
C ASP A 60 29.02 5.23 15.09
N LEU A 61 27.84 4.77 15.53
CA LEU A 61 26.63 5.60 15.59
C LEU A 61 26.84 6.80 16.51
N TRP A 62 27.42 6.59 17.69
CA TRP A 62 27.66 7.67 18.65
C TRP A 62 28.62 8.72 18.07
N SER A 63 29.75 8.30 17.51
CA SER A 63 30.68 9.21 16.83
C SER A 63 29.99 10.00 15.71
N TRP A 64 29.13 9.33 14.93
CA TRP A 64 28.34 9.99 13.89
C TRP A 64 27.35 11.01 14.48
N LEU A 65 26.61 10.66 15.54
CA LEU A 65 25.65 11.54 16.23
C LEU A 65 26.33 12.81 16.76
N GLU A 66 27.50 12.68 17.39
CA GLU A 66 28.30 13.83 17.84
C GLU A 66 28.67 14.75 16.67
N SER A 67 28.99 14.14 15.53
CA SER A 67 29.41 14.87 14.34
C SER A 67 28.25 15.56 13.58
N VAL A 68 27.03 15.05 13.70
CA VAL A 68 25.80 15.62 13.11
C VAL A 68 25.23 16.71 14.02
N ASN A 69 25.29 16.51 15.35
CA ASN A 69 24.81 17.43 16.36
C ASN A 69 23.32 17.83 16.21
N TYR A 70 22.48 16.87 15.84
CA TYR A 70 21.01 17.01 15.77
C TYR A 70 20.36 16.27 16.95
N THR A 71 19.41 16.89 17.66
CA THR A 71 18.88 16.37 18.93
C THR A 71 17.39 16.01 18.90
N LYS A 72 16.76 16.03 17.73
CA LYS A 72 15.34 15.69 17.54
C LYS A 72 15.16 14.39 16.75
N PHE A 73 15.99 13.39 17.01
CA PHE A 73 15.79 12.07 16.44
C PHE A 73 14.66 11.31 17.14
N THR A 74 14.05 10.38 16.41
CA THR A 74 13.39 9.22 17.02
C THR A 74 14.18 7.94 16.69
N PHE A 75 14.72 7.29 17.71
CA PHE A 75 15.44 6.04 17.60
C PHE A 75 14.51 4.85 17.74
N VAL A 76 14.40 4.04 16.70
CA VAL A 76 13.67 2.78 16.72
C VAL A 76 14.65 1.69 17.15
N ILE A 77 14.44 1.08 18.32
CA ILE A 77 15.33 0.04 18.83
C ILE A 77 14.76 -1.33 18.49
N CYS A 78 15.53 -2.10 17.71
CA CYS A 78 15.23 -3.49 17.44
C CYS A 78 15.86 -4.36 18.53
N ALA A 79 15.11 -5.34 19.03
CA ALA A 79 15.68 -6.42 19.83
C ALA A 79 16.23 -7.49 18.87
N ASP A 80 17.57 -7.62 18.77
CA ASP A 80 18.19 -8.79 18.17
C ASP A 80 18.66 -9.74 19.27
N GLU A 81 18.05 -10.92 19.32
CA GLU A 81 18.41 -11.99 20.27
C GLU A 81 19.85 -12.49 20.09
N ASN A 82 20.51 -12.19 18.96
CA ASN A 82 21.81 -12.75 18.60
C ASN A 82 22.97 -11.73 18.63
N GLU A 83 22.69 -10.43 18.61
CA GLU A 83 23.71 -9.38 18.47
C GLU A 83 23.77 -8.41 19.66
N GLY A 84 23.06 -8.72 20.74
CA GLY A 84 22.96 -7.88 21.93
C GLY A 84 21.83 -6.87 21.80
N TYR A 85 21.37 -6.34 22.94
CA TYR A 85 20.25 -5.44 23.00
C TYR A 85 20.67 -4.11 23.63
N ILE A 86 20.50 -3.01 22.88
CA ILE A 86 20.93 -1.66 23.30
C ILE A 86 20.36 -1.27 24.67
N LEU A 87 19.14 -1.73 24.99
CA LEU A 87 18.50 -1.39 26.26
C LEU A 87 19.13 -2.08 27.48
N ASP A 88 20.05 -3.03 27.28
CA ASP A 88 20.82 -3.62 28.38
C ASP A 88 22.04 -2.79 28.78
N ASN A 89 22.35 -1.72 28.04
CA ASN A 89 23.46 -0.81 28.35
C ASN A 89 22.95 0.61 28.67
N SER A 90 22.89 0.92 29.97
CA SER A 90 22.40 2.24 30.44
C SER A 90 23.22 3.44 29.93
N THR A 91 24.53 3.28 29.71
CA THR A 91 25.38 4.34 29.15
C THR A 91 24.94 4.67 27.72
N ARG A 92 24.71 3.64 26.88
CA ARG A 92 24.25 3.81 25.49
C ARG A 92 22.85 4.44 25.43
N ILE A 93 21.93 3.99 26.29
CA ILE A 93 20.61 4.59 26.43
C ILE A 93 20.71 6.08 26.78
N ASN A 94 21.56 6.44 27.76
CA ASN A 94 21.74 7.81 28.19
C ASN A 94 22.35 8.70 27.09
N ILE A 95 23.22 8.15 26.25
CA ILE A 95 23.73 8.85 25.05
C ILE A 95 22.57 9.09 24.07
N LEU A 96 21.81 8.06 23.68
CA LEU A 96 20.70 8.22 22.73
C LEU A 96 19.65 9.24 23.22
N LYS A 97 19.35 9.26 24.52
CA LYS A 97 18.41 10.22 25.12
C LYS A 97 18.86 11.68 25.01
N GLN A 98 20.15 11.96 24.79
CA GLN A 98 20.64 13.31 24.51
C GLN A 98 20.29 13.77 23.09
N TYR A 99 20.10 12.82 22.17
CA TYR A 99 19.86 13.09 20.76
C TYR A 99 18.41 12.86 20.32
N GLY A 100 17.54 12.30 21.17
CA GLY A 100 16.18 12.01 20.76
C GLY A 100 15.37 11.11 21.70
N LYS A 101 14.25 10.60 21.15
CA LYS A 101 13.33 9.68 21.81
C LYS A 101 13.56 8.25 21.35
N LEU A 102 13.35 7.27 22.24
CA LEU A 102 13.51 5.85 21.93
C LEU A 102 12.13 5.20 21.88
N ILE A 103 11.84 4.47 20.82
CA ILE A 103 10.62 3.67 20.66
C ILE A 103 10.97 2.23 20.28
N PRO A 104 10.16 1.22 20.68
CA PRO A 104 10.39 -0.16 20.30
C PRO A 104 9.97 -0.43 18.86
N ARG A 105 10.71 -1.32 18.19
CA ARG A 105 10.22 -2.01 17.00
C ARG A 105 9.47 -3.27 17.41
N LEU A 106 8.24 -3.42 16.94
CA LEU A 106 7.48 -4.65 17.02
C LEU A 106 7.83 -5.56 15.82
N PRO A 107 7.98 -6.87 16.02
CA PRO A 107 8.03 -7.84 14.92
C PRO A 107 6.62 -8.15 14.42
N TYR A 108 6.52 -9.07 13.45
CA TYR A 108 5.28 -9.60 12.86
C TYR A 108 4.29 -10.20 13.87
N TYR A 109 3.59 -9.34 14.63
CA TYR A 109 2.73 -9.77 15.72
C TYR A 109 1.49 -10.52 15.26
N GLN A 110 1.11 -10.36 13.99
CA GLN A 110 0.07 -11.13 13.32
C GLN A 110 0.34 -12.64 13.37
N GLN A 111 1.58 -13.10 13.59
CA GLN A 111 1.93 -14.51 13.77
C GLN A 111 1.61 -15.09 15.15
N TYR A 112 1.18 -14.27 16.11
CA TYR A 112 0.83 -14.70 17.46
C TYR A 112 -0.68 -14.65 17.70
N SER A 113 -1.16 -15.44 18.65
CA SER A 113 -2.54 -15.31 19.17
C SER A 113 -2.74 -13.96 19.86
N PRO A 114 -3.97 -13.43 19.91
CA PRO A 114 -4.30 -12.19 20.62
C PRO A 114 -3.70 -12.09 22.03
N SER A 115 -3.88 -13.13 22.87
CA SER A 115 -3.33 -13.18 24.23
C SER A 115 -1.79 -13.14 24.30
N ASN A 116 -1.10 -13.67 23.29
CA ASN A 116 0.35 -13.59 23.20
C ASN A 116 0.81 -12.21 22.73
N ARG A 117 0.05 -11.55 21.84
CA ARG A 117 0.31 -10.15 21.44
C ARG A 117 0.19 -9.22 22.64
N GLU A 118 -0.86 -9.33 23.44
CA GLU A 118 -1.05 -8.53 24.66
C GLU A 118 0.10 -8.68 25.65
N ARG A 119 0.53 -9.93 25.90
CA ARG A 119 1.66 -10.21 26.78
C ARG A 119 2.93 -9.57 26.26
N LYS A 120 3.25 -9.77 24.98
CA LYS A 120 4.44 -9.19 24.35
C LYS A 120 4.44 -7.67 24.40
N ILE A 121 3.30 -7.03 24.15
CA ILE A 121 3.17 -5.56 24.27
C ILE A 121 3.43 -5.12 25.72
N ASN A 122 2.82 -5.77 26.71
CA ASN A 122 3.10 -5.44 28.12
C ASN A 122 4.59 -5.61 28.44
N ASP A 123 5.19 -6.75 28.08
CA ASP A 123 6.61 -7.03 28.32
C ASP A 123 7.51 -5.98 27.67
N THR A 124 7.22 -5.59 26.43
CA THR A 124 7.96 -4.53 25.72
C THR A 124 7.83 -3.18 26.43
N LEU A 125 6.61 -2.75 26.78
CA LEU A 125 6.39 -1.44 27.42
C LEU A 125 6.96 -1.38 28.84
N ASP A 126 6.83 -2.45 29.61
CA ASP A 126 7.40 -2.55 30.96
C ASP A 126 8.93 -2.59 30.93
N ASN A 127 9.53 -3.27 29.95
CA ASN A 127 10.97 -3.26 29.75
C ASN A 127 11.47 -1.84 29.39
N TYR A 128 10.78 -1.11 28.51
CA TYR A 128 11.12 0.29 28.22
C TYR A 128 11.00 1.17 29.47
N ARG A 129 9.91 1.04 30.23
CA ARG A 129 9.73 1.78 31.49
C ARG A 129 10.89 1.53 32.44
N ALA A 130 11.31 0.27 32.61
CA ALA A 130 12.38 -0.12 33.52
C ALA A 130 13.77 0.35 33.05
N LYS A 131 14.07 0.23 31.75
CA LYS A 131 15.42 0.48 31.20
C LYS A 131 15.65 1.92 30.74
N VAL A 132 14.64 2.52 30.11
CA VAL A 132 14.73 3.88 29.52
C VAL A 132 14.21 4.95 30.50
N GLY A 133 13.31 4.55 31.40
CA GLY A 133 12.71 5.41 32.43
C GLY A 133 11.36 6.02 32.04
N TYR A 134 10.78 5.61 30.92
CA TYR A 134 9.44 6.04 30.49
C TYR A 134 8.76 4.96 29.65
N VAL A 135 7.42 5.03 29.59
CA VAL A 135 6.64 4.25 28.61
C VAL A 135 6.70 5.01 27.28
N PRO A 136 7.11 4.37 26.17
CA PRO A 136 7.20 5.05 24.88
C PRO A 136 5.80 5.44 24.40
N LYS A 137 5.64 6.65 23.89
CA LYS A 137 4.38 7.10 23.26
C LYS A 137 4.20 6.56 21.84
N GLY A 138 5.26 6.03 21.25
CA GLY A 138 5.27 5.44 19.93
C GLY A 138 5.73 3.99 19.93
N ILE A 139 5.31 3.26 18.91
CA ILE A 139 5.87 1.97 18.52
C ILE A 139 6.15 2.01 17.02
N MET A 140 7.10 1.19 16.55
CA MET A 140 7.36 1.03 15.13
C MET A 140 7.01 -0.39 14.68
N ASP A 141 6.33 -0.53 13.56
CA ASP A 141 6.06 -1.81 12.90
C ASP A 141 6.03 -1.62 11.38
N PHE A 142 6.79 -2.43 10.64
CA PHE A 142 6.80 -2.42 9.17
C PHE A 142 5.49 -2.96 8.57
N VAL A 143 4.68 -3.63 9.40
CA VAL A 143 3.34 -4.07 9.03
C VAL A 143 2.42 -3.85 10.23
N PRO A 144 1.95 -2.61 10.44
CA PRO A 144 1.11 -2.28 11.57
C PRO A 144 -0.01 -3.32 11.81
N ASP A 145 0.00 -3.94 12.98
CA ASP A 145 -1.03 -4.90 13.40
C ASP A 145 -2.21 -4.17 14.06
N THR A 146 -3.41 -4.26 13.47
CA THR A 146 -4.62 -3.61 13.99
C THR A 146 -4.92 -3.99 15.45
N TYR A 147 -4.83 -5.27 15.82
CA TYR A 147 -5.08 -5.72 17.19
C TYR A 147 -4.05 -5.13 18.16
N SER A 148 -2.78 -5.25 17.79
CA SER A 148 -1.66 -4.82 18.62
C SER A 148 -1.67 -3.31 18.82
N ALA A 149 -1.98 -2.54 17.77
CA ALA A 149 -2.13 -1.09 17.84
C ALA A 149 -3.27 -0.67 18.79
N ASN A 150 -4.44 -1.31 18.69
CA ASN A 150 -5.56 -1.05 19.60
C ASN A 150 -5.19 -1.33 21.06
N TYR A 151 -4.54 -2.47 21.32
CA TYR A 151 -4.15 -2.82 22.69
C TYR A 151 -3.06 -1.91 23.23
N ALA A 152 -2.06 -1.57 22.41
CA ALA A 152 -1.00 -0.62 22.78
C ALA A 152 -1.57 0.77 23.11
N MET A 153 -2.60 1.21 22.38
CA MET A 153 -3.30 2.46 22.67
C MET A 153 -3.93 2.47 24.07
N LEU A 154 -4.52 1.35 24.51
CA LEU A 154 -5.03 1.19 25.89
C LEU A 154 -3.93 1.28 26.96
N LYS A 155 -2.66 1.11 26.57
CA LYS A 155 -1.49 1.23 27.44
C LYS A 155 -0.81 2.61 27.37
N GLY A 156 -1.40 3.56 26.64
CA GLY A 156 -0.90 4.92 26.52
C GLY A 156 0.04 5.16 25.33
N VAL A 157 0.14 4.21 24.39
CA VAL A 157 0.77 4.48 23.09
C VAL A 157 -0.14 5.39 22.27
N GLU A 158 0.41 6.45 21.71
CA GLU A 158 -0.33 7.47 20.97
C GLU A 158 -0.16 7.34 19.45
N TYR A 159 0.93 6.72 18.98
CA TYR A 159 1.18 6.54 17.56
C TYR A 159 1.89 5.22 17.22
N ILE A 160 1.67 4.77 15.99
CA ILE A 160 2.45 3.72 15.35
C ILE A 160 3.12 4.31 14.11
N GLN A 161 4.41 4.04 13.97
CA GLN A 161 5.20 4.45 12.82
C GLN A 161 5.61 3.20 12.03
N GLY A 162 5.82 3.31 10.73
CA GLY A 162 6.34 2.20 9.92
C GLY A 162 5.40 1.72 8.82
N TYR A 163 4.26 2.37 8.59
CA TYR A 163 3.41 2.07 7.43
C TYR A 163 4.17 2.33 6.11
N CYS A 164 4.41 1.30 5.32
CA CYS A 164 5.04 1.38 4.00
C CYS A 164 3.98 1.60 2.92
N PHE A 165 3.89 2.83 2.42
CA PHE A 165 2.79 3.26 1.55
C PHE A 165 2.62 2.37 0.32
N ASP A 166 1.49 1.65 0.24
CA ASP A 166 1.14 0.72 -0.84
C ASP A 166 2.27 -0.29 -1.17
N GLN A 167 2.95 -0.80 -0.15
CA GLN A 167 3.92 -1.88 -0.30
C GLN A 167 3.25 -3.17 -0.77
N TYR A 168 3.89 -3.87 -1.72
CA TYR A 168 3.37 -5.10 -2.30
C TYR A 168 4.45 -6.17 -2.39
N ALA A 169 4.28 -7.25 -1.60
CA ALA A 169 5.17 -8.39 -1.55
C ALA A 169 6.65 -8.01 -1.43
N ILE A 170 6.96 -7.20 -0.41
CA ILE A 170 8.34 -6.88 0.00
C ILE A 170 8.46 -7.29 1.46
N ASP A 171 9.54 -7.98 1.79
CA ASP A 171 9.84 -8.44 3.15
C ASP A 171 8.68 -9.20 3.82
N TYR A 172 7.97 -10.06 3.07
CA TYR A 172 6.80 -10.80 3.56
C TYR A 172 5.61 -9.90 3.97
N VAL A 173 5.53 -8.67 3.46
CA VAL A 173 4.45 -7.70 3.76
C VAL A 173 3.74 -7.26 2.49
N THR A 174 2.42 -7.14 2.59
CA THR A 174 1.58 -6.47 1.60
C THR A 174 0.55 -5.61 2.34
N GLU A 175 0.59 -4.29 2.11
CA GLU A 175 -0.27 -3.32 2.81
C GLU A 175 -0.70 -2.17 1.91
N ARG A 176 -1.67 -2.46 1.05
CA ARG A 176 -2.18 -1.52 0.05
C ARG A 176 -3.50 -0.92 0.49
N GLY A 177 -3.72 0.37 0.23
CA GLY A 177 -5.01 1.02 0.47
C GLY A 177 -5.01 2.16 1.48
N GLY A 178 -3.98 2.26 2.33
CA GLY A 178 -3.92 3.25 3.42
C GLY A 178 -3.54 4.66 2.98
N PHE A 179 -3.32 5.54 3.96
CA PHE A 179 -2.87 6.92 3.74
C PHE A 179 -1.35 6.99 3.87
N GLN A 180 -0.68 7.74 3.00
CA GLN A 180 0.69 8.17 3.28
C GLN A 180 0.75 9.32 4.30
N MET A 181 -0.24 10.23 4.29
CA MET A 181 -0.35 11.31 5.28
C MET A 181 -0.78 10.76 6.64
N PRO A 182 -0.40 11.40 7.76
CA PRO A 182 -0.81 10.98 9.10
C PRO A 182 -2.33 10.89 9.29
N TYR A 183 -2.80 9.91 10.05
CA TYR A 183 -4.25 9.71 10.28
C TYR A 183 -4.49 8.94 11.57
N TYR A 184 -5.69 9.06 12.14
CA TYR A 184 -6.14 8.13 13.17
C TYR A 184 -6.60 6.83 12.51
N ALA A 185 -6.07 5.69 12.95
CA ALA A 185 -6.53 4.39 12.45
C ALA A 185 -7.90 4.00 13.03
N SER A 186 -8.69 3.33 12.21
CA SER A 186 -9.91 2.65 12.64
C SER A 186 -9.57 1.47 13.54
N PRO A 187 -10.32 1.23 14.62
CA PRO A 187 -10.12 0.07 15.47
C PRO A 187 -10.40 -1.26 14.76
N THR A 188 -11.09 -1.25 13.61
CA THR A 188 -11.40 -2.47 12.86
C THR A 188 -10.37 -2.79 11.79
N HIS A 189 -9.55 -1.83 11.36
CA HIS A 189 -8.53 -2.05 10.35
C HIS A 189 -7.54 -0.87 10.34
N ILE A 190 -6.24 -1.15 10.54
CA ILE A 190 -5.23 -0.09 10.71
C ILE A 190 -5.07 0.83 9.49
N LEU A 191 -5.22 0.30 8.27
CA LEU A 191 -5.15 1.06 7.01
C LEU A 191 -6.40 1.91 6.71
N VAL A 192 -7.48 1.73 7.48
CA VAL A 192 -8.73 2.48 7.32
C VAL A 192 -8.70 3.66 8.28
N PRO A 193 -8.95 4.91 7.83
CA PRO A 193 -9.06 6.05 8.72
C PRO A 193 -10.27 5.91 9.66
N SER A 194 -10.10 6.32 10.91
CA SER A 194 -11.16 6.34 11.90
C SER A 194 -12.24 7.36 11.54
N ILE A 195 -13.50 6.96 11.65
CA ILE A 195 -14.66 7.86 11.56
C ILE A 195 -14.98 8.52 12.92
N THR A 196 -14.37 8.06 14.01
CA THR A 196 -14.55 8.63 15.35
C THR A 196 -13.43 9.62 15.65
N SER A 197 -13.68 10.52 16.61
CA SER A 197 -12.65 11.43 17.09
C SER A 197 -11.53 10.68 17.82
N GLY A 198 -10.28 11.03 17.51
CA GLY A 198 -9.08 10.46 18.12
C GLY A 198 -8.77 9.03 17.68
N GLY A 199 -7.84 8.41 18.40
CA GLY A 199 -7.31 7.08 18.12
C GLY A 199 -5.79 7.07 18.15
N ILE A 200 -5.21 5.93 17.75
CA ILE A 200 -3.78 5.83 17.50
C ILE A 200 -3.45 6.51 16.16
N VAL A 201 -2.44 7.38 16.17
CA VAL A 201 -1.99 8.06 14.94
C VAL A 201 -1.04 7.13 14.17
N VAL A 202 -1.33 6.88 12.90
CA VAL A 202 -0.43 6.14 12.01
C VAL A 202 0.47 7.12 11.28
N LEU A 203 1.78 6.84 11.30
CA LEU A 203 2.82 7.59 10.61
C LEU A 203 3.53 6.67 9.60
N PRO A 204 3.92 7.18 8.42
CA PRO A 204 4.57 6.36 7.41
C PRO A 204 5.99 5.92 7.82
N HIS A 205 6.50 4.81 7.26
CA HIS A 205 7.90 4.36 7.42
C HIS A 205 8.89 5.40 6.90
N SER A 206 8.61 5.90 5.71
CA SER A 206 9.30 6.95 4.96
C SER A 206 8.25 7.64 4.07
N THR A 207 8.56 8.79 3.48
CA THR A 207 7.64 9.39 2.50
C THR A 207 8.04 8.88 1.11
N TRP A 208 7.11 8.24 0.40
CA TRP A 208 7.32 7.81 -0.99
C TRP A 208 6.88 8.88 -1.97
N ASP A 209 7.54 8.93 -3.12
CA ASP A 209 7.10 9.76 -4.24
C ASP A 209 5.65 9.40 -4.62
N TRP A 210 4.78 10.40 -4.69
CA TRP A 210 3.34 10.19 -4.81
C TRP A 210 2.91 9.58 -6.14
N VAL A 211 3.80 9.50 -7.13
CA VAL A 211 3.53 8.93 -8.45
C VAL A 211 4.68 8.07 -8.97
N ALA A 212 5.91 8.58 -8.97
CA ALA A 212 7.04 7.88 -9.58
C ALA A 212 7.43 6.63 -8.78
N SER A 213 7.14 6.62 -7.47
CA SER A 213 7.32 5.41 -6.69
C SER A 213 6.41 4.27 -7.14
N PHE A 214 5.26 4.56 -7.77
CA PHE A 214 4.33 3.59 -8.31
C PHE A 214 4.65 3.18 -9.75
N THR A 215 5.06 4.13 -10.57
CA THR A 215 5.21 3.96 -12.03
C THR A 215 6.64 3.65 -12.47
N VAL A 216 7.64 3.94 -11.63
CA VAL A 216 9.07 3.73 -11.92
C VAL A 216 9.65 2.70 -10.95
N ASP A 217 9.81 3.03 -9.67
CA ASP A 217 10.50 2.18 -8.71
C ASP A 217 10.11 2.54 -7.25
N HIS A 218 9.78 1.53 -6.45
CA HIS A 218 9.48 1.66 -5.03
C HIS A 218 10.57 2.41 -4.23
N ASN A 219 11.83 2.40 -4.69
CA ASN A 219 12.94 3.06 -4.02
C ASN A 219 12.94 4.60 -4.13
N LEU A 220 12.04 5.19 -4.93
CA LEU A 220 11.82 6.64 -4.96
C LEU A 220 11.04 7.07 -3.69
N GLN A 221 11.78 7.24 -2.61
CA GLN A 221 11.32 7.63 -1.28
C GLN A 221 12.44 8.33 -0.49
N THR A 222 12.14 8.87 0.69
CA THR A 222 13.12 9.63 1.50
C THR A 222 14.25 8.80 2.13
N HIS A 223 14.26 7.47 2.00
CA HIS A 223 15.32 6.64 2.54
C HIS A 223 16.66 6.83 1.81
N VAL A 224 17.72 7.22 2.54
CA VAL A 224 19.02 7.60 1.96
C VAL A 224 19.64 6.51 1.10
N ASP A 225 19.67 5.27 1.57
CA ASP A 225 20.30 4.16 0.82
C ASP A 225 19.52 3.78 -0.44
N ASN A 226 18.21 3.97 -0.44
CA ASN A 226 17.36 3.69 -1.60
C ASN A 226 17.56 4.75 -2.69
N LEU A 227 17.66 6.03 -2.29
CA LEU A 227 18.00 7.10 -3.21
C LEU A 227 19.43 6.98 -3.74
N MET A 228 20.40 6.65 -2.89
CA MET A 228 21.76 6.40 -3.36
C MET A 228 21.81 5.23 -4.35
N THR A 229 21.03 4.18 -4.11
CA THR A 229 20.93 3.04 -5.04
C THR A 229 20.31 3.45 -6.38
N ILE A 230 19.16 4.14 -6.37
CA ILE A 230 18.44 4.48 -7.61
C ILE A 230 19.17 5.52 -8.47
N PHE A 231 19.92 6.41 -7.84
CA PHE A 231 20.76 7.39 -8.51
C PHE A 231 22.19 6.90 -8.75
N HIS A 232 22.44 5.58 -8.65
CA HIS A 232 23.73 4.96 -8.95
C HIS A 232 24.91 5.60 -8.21
N ASN A 233 24.72 5.86 -6.91
CA ASN A 233 25.64 6.57 -6.01
C ASN A 233 25.98 8.01 -6.42
N ASN A 234 25.20 8.63 -7.31
CA ASN A 234 25.33 10.04 -7.62
C ASN A 234 24.71 10.90 -6.50
N ARG A 235 25.55 11.22 -5.51
CA ARG A 235 25.22 12.03 -4.33
C ARG A 235 24.51 13.34 -4.69
N THR A 236 24.99 14.07 -5.71
CA THR A 236 24.43 15.37 -6.08
C THR A 236 23.01 15.22 -6.62
N LEU A 237 22.78 14.26 -7.53
CA LEU A 237 21.44 14.02 -8.08
C LEU A 237 20.48 13.52 -7.00
N ALA A 238 20.92 12.58 -6.16
CA ALA A 238 20.11 12.04 -5.06
C ALA A 238 19.71 13.13 -4.06
N LYS A 239 20.66 14.01 -3.67
CA LYS A 239 20.39 15.14 -2.78
C LYS A 239 19.41 16.14 -3.41
N ASN A 240 19.63 16.50 -4.67
CA ASN A 240 18.74 17.43 -5.37
C ASN A 240 17.32 16.87 -5.50
N TYR A 241 17.19 15.58 -5.79
CA TYR A 241 15.90 14.88 -5.78
C TYR A 241 15.27 14.92 -4.38
N PHE A 242 16.02 14.54 -3.33
CA PHE A 242 15.54 14.52 -1.94
C PHE A 242 15.00 15.88 -1.49
N LEU A 243 15.72 16.97 -1.74
CA LEU A 243 15.29 18.32 -1.37
C LEU A 243 14.08 18.79 -2.19
N SER A 244 14.10 18.57 -3.51
CA SER A 244 12.98 18.93 -4.39
C SER A 244 11.72 18.14 -4.05
N PHE A 245 11.87 16.89 -3.61
CA PHE A 245 10.78 16.05 -3.16
C PHE A 245 10.11 16.60 -1.89
N ILE A 246 10.90 17.08 -0.94
CA ILE A 246 10.39 17.76 0.26
C ILE A 246 9.61 19.02 -0.15
N ASP A 247 10.20 19.89 -0.96
CA ASP A 247 9.58 21.13 -1.42
C ASP A 247 8.25 20.86 -2.18
N ASN A 248 8.23 19.86 -3.07
CA ASN A 248 7.02 19.48 -3.82
C ASN A 248 5.96 18.83 -2.92
N THR A 249 6.36 18.11 -1.87
CA THR A 249 5.41 17.59 -0.87
C THR A 249 4.79 18.74 -0.06
N PHE A 250 5.59 19.71 0.38
CA PHE A 250 5.11 20.85 1.16
C PHE A 250 4.20 21.79 0.37
N SER A 251 4.61 22.15 -0.84
CA SER A 251 3.80 23.02 -1.72
C SER A 251 2.53 22.33 -2.22
N GLY A 252 2.58 21.01 -2.40
CA GLY A 252 1.49 20.22 -2.96
C GLY A 252 0.44 19.74 -1.98
N SER A 253 0.71 19.78 -0.66
CA SER A 253 -0.15 19.14 0.35
C SER A 253 -1.07 20.13 1.06
N GLN A 254 -2.29 19.69 1.37
CA GLN A 254 -3.20 20.38 2.28
C GLN A 254 -3.84 19.34 3.22
N PRO A 255 -4.10 19.68 4.50
CA PRO A 255 -3.99 21.00 5.12
C PRO A 255 -2.59 21.34 5.67
N PHE A 256 -1.66 20.40 5.65
CA PHE A 256 -0.25 20.55 6.04
C PHE A 256 0.63 19.61 5.21
N GLY A 257 1.93 19.90 5.12
CA GLY A 257 2.94 18.98 4.60
C GLY A 257 3.59 18.15 5.71
N PHE A 258 3.79 16.85 5.46
CA PHE A 258 4.51 15.97 6.37
C PHE A 258 5.46 15.07 5.59
N VAL A 259 6.74 15.16 5.93
CA VAL A 259 7.79 14.30 5.39
C VAL A 259 8.42 13.51 6.53
N ASN A 260 8.57 12.21 6.33
CA ASN A 260 9.33 11.36 7.23
C ASN A 260 10.62 10.91 6.55
N PHE A 261 11.76 11.09 7.20
CA PHE A 261 13.05 10.60 6.76
C PHE A 261 13.55 9.56 7.78
N GLN A 262 13.45 8.29 7.42
CA GLN A 262 13.94 7.18 8.24
C GLN A 262 15.01 6.38 7.50
N PHE A 263 15.96 5.82 8.24
CA PHE A 263 16.93 4.85 7.71
C PHE A 263 17.44 3.89 8.78
N GLU A 264 17.85 2.68 8.37
CA GLU A 264 18.56 1.73 9.21
C GLU A 264 20.04 2.09 9.33
N TRP A 265 20.52 2.30 10.56
CA TRP A 265 21.91 2.65 10.82
C TRP A 265 22.88 1.63 10.21
N SER A 266 22.61 0.33 10.39
CA SER A 266 23.55 -0.67 9.91
C SER A 266 23.63 -0.72 8.39
N TRP A 267 22.54 -0.46 7.67
CA TRP A 267 22.55 -0.41 6.20
C TRP A 267 23.31 0.81 5.72
N THR A 268 23.01 1.99 6.25
CA THR A 268 23.70 3.23 5.90
C THR A 268 25.20 3.13 6.16
N ARG A 269 25.61 2.46 7.24
CA ARG A 269 27.03 2.18 7.51
C ARG A 269 27.61 1.14 6.55
N ASP A 270 26.95 0.00 6.37
CA ASP A 270 27.46 -1.10 5.55
C ASP A 270 27.54 -0.71 4.05
N TYR A 271 26.70 0.23 3.60
CA TYR A 271 26.76 0.86 2.27
C TYR A 271 27.66 2.10 2.16
N ASN A 272 28.33 2.49 3.25
CA ASN A 272 29.22 3.65 3.29
C ASN A 272 28.52 4.98 2.92
N ASN A 273 27.27 5.15 3.37
CA ASN A 273 26.43 6.34 3.14
C ASN A 273 26.28 7.22 4.39
N THR A 274 27.03 6.98 5.47
CA THR A 274 26.94 7.75 6.73
C THR A 274 27.22 9.24 6.53
N ASP A 275 28.21 9.60 5.71
CA ASP A 275 28.50 10.99 5.35
C ASP A 275 27.41 11.64 4.50
N VAL A 276 26.72 10.85 3.66
CA VAL A 276 25.59 11.32 2.86
C VAL A 276 24.41 11.64 3.76
N ALA A 277 24.05 10.72 4.67
CA ALA A 277 22.99 10.94 5.66
C ALA A 277 23.29 12.17 6.52
N LYS A 278 24.54 12.31 7.01
CA LYS A 278 24.99 13.48 7.76
C LYS A 278 24.79 14.78 6.97
N GLU A 279 25.26 14.82 5.72
CA GLU A 279 25.11 15.99 4.87
C GLU A 279 23.65 16.37 4.69
N TRP A 280 22.78 15.40 4.40
CA TRP A 280 21.36 15.66 4.16
C TRP A 280 20.71 16.20 5.43
N ILE A 281 20.95 15.60 6.60
CA ILE A 281 20.43 16.10 7.88
C ILE A 281 20.96 17.51 8.18
N THR A 282 22.25 17.78 7.93
CA THR A 282 22.84 19.11 8.12
C THR A 282 22.18 20.15 7.21
N THR A 283 21.84 19.75 5.98
CA THR A 283 21.08 20.59 5.05
C THR A 283 19.67 20.86 5.58
N LEU A 284 18.98 19.85 6.11
CA LEU A 284 17.66 20.02 6.75
C LEU A 284 17.73 20.96 7.97
N MET A 285 18.75 20.83 8.81
CA MET A 285 18.99 21.71 9.95
C MET A 285 19.26 23.16 9.55
N THR A 286 19.75 23.41 8.33
CA THR A 286 20.06 24.76 7.86
C THR A 286 18.88 25.37 7.10
N GLU A 287 18.28 24.62 6.17
CA GLU A 287 17.25 25.13 5.26
C GLU A 287 15.81 24.92 5.76
N TYR A 288 15.58 23.94 6.64
CA TYR A 288 14.25 23.50 7.08
C TYR A 288 14.11 23.44 8.60
N SER A 289 14.99 24.10 9.34
CA SER A 289 15.08 24.02 10.82
C SER A 289 13.74 24.18 11.55
N GLN A 290 12.89 25.09 11.07
CA GLN A 290 11.58 25.40 11.64
C GLN A 290 10.54 24.28 11.50
N PHE A 291 10.78 23.32 10.60
CA PHE A 291 9.89 22.19 10.34
C PHE A 291 10.34 20.91 11.05
N LEU A 292 11.54 20.90 11.65
CA LEU A 292 12.11 19.71 12.29
C LEU A 292 11.43 19.39 13.63
N VAL A 293 10.80 18.22 13.69
CA VAL A 293 10.05 17.74 14.85
C VAL A 293 10.31 16.25 15.09
N THR A 294 10.32 15.85 16.36
CA THR A 294 10.17 14.43 16.73
C THR A 294 8.76 13.94 16.40
N TYR A 295 8.55 12.62 16.31
CA TYR A 295 7.19 12.09 16.14
C TYR A 295 6.28 12.47 17.30
N GLU A 296 6.78 12.50 18.54
CA GLU A 296 6.00 12.91 19.72
C GLU A 296 5.50 14.35 19.60
N GLU A 297 6.38 15.30 19.23
CA GLU A 297 6.00 16.70 19.00
C GLU A 297 4.97 16.84 17.87
N PHE A 298 5.15 16.10 16.76
CA PHE A 298 4.20 16.11 15.66
C PHE A 298 2.84 15.55 16.06
N VAL A 299 2.80 14.41 16.76
CA VAL A 299 1.56 13.74 17.16
C VAL A 299 0.79 14.59 18.17
N GLU A 300 1.49 15.27 19.09
CA GLU A 300 0.88 16.24 19.99
C GLU A 300 0.24 17.40 19.22
N TRP A 301 0.96 17.99 18.26
CA TRP A 301 0.41 19.02 17.38
C TRP A 301 -0.80 18.51 16.58
N PHE A 302 -0.70 17.31 15.99
CA PHE A 302 -1.76 16.73 15.17
C PHE A 302 -3.03 16.52 15.99
N LYS A 303 -2.91 15.97 17.19
CA LYS A 303 -4.04 15.73 18.10
C LYS A 303 -4.67 17.01 18.63
N LEU A 304 -3.87 18.05 18.84
CA LEU A 304 -4.36 19.36 19.26
C LEU A 304 -5.18 20.05 18.16
N ASN A 305 -4.77 19.92 16.90
CA ASN A 305 -5.37 20.65 15.77
C ASN A 305 -6.47 19.86 15.04
N TYR A 306 -6.42 18.52 15.10
CA TYR A 306 -7.32 17.65 14.37
C TYR A 306 -7.96 16.62 15.32
N PRO A 307 -9.17 16.88 15.84
CA PRO A 307 -9.87 15.91 16.68
C PRO A 307 -10.27 14.64 15.92
N ALA A 308 -10.33 14.69 14.59
CA ALA A 308 -10.52 13.53 13.71
C ALA A 308 -9.57 13.65 12.52
N THR A 309 -9.37 12.56 11.77
CA THR A 309 -8.49 12.58 10.59
C THR A 309 -8.97 13.65 9.61
N PRO A 310 -8.12 14.62 9.22
CA PRO A 310 -8.53 15.65 8.28
C PRO A 310 -8.62 15.09 6.86
N GLU A 311 -9.35 15.80 6.01
CA GLU A 311 -9.26 15.55 4.57
C GLU A 311 -7.92 16.05 4.04
N TYR A 312 -7.27 15.27 3.19
CA TYR A 312 -6.07 15.68 2.49
C TYR A 312 -6.33 15.92 1.01
N LYS A 313 -5.72 16.97 0.47
CA LYS A 313 -5.65 17.24 -0.97
C LYS A 313 -4.19 17.40 -1.34
N ILE A 314 -3.70 16.54 -2.22
CA ILE A 314 -2.32 16.54 -2.68
C ILE A 314 -2.30 16.83 -4.17
N LYS A 315 -1.51 17.80 -4.60
CA LYS A 315 -1.15 18.05 -6.00
C LYS A 315 0.36 17.98 -6.09
N PHE A 316 0.86 16.87 -6.60
CA PHE A 316 2.28 16.57 -6.53
C PHE A 316 2.86 16.40 -7.93
N ASN A 317 4.02 17.01 -8.13
CA ASN A 317 4.85 16.85 -9.32
C ASN A 317 6.11 16.08 -8.89
N SER A 318 6.34 14.92 -9.47
CA SER A 318 7.53 14.10 -9.18
C SER A 318 8.80 14.84 -9.62
N PRO A 319 9.78 15.07 -8.72
CA PRO A 319 11.08 15.60 -9.14
C PRO A 319 11.87 14.62 -10.01
N TYR A 320 11.45 13.36 -10.12
CA TYR A 320 12.15 12.36 -10.93
C TYR A 320 11.90 12.58 -12.43
N ASP A 321 10.65 12.75 -12.82
CA ASP A 321 10.22 12.76 -14.23
C ASP A 321 9.18 13.84 -14.56
N ASN A 322 8.87 14.74 -13.62
CA ASN A 322 7.80 15.75 -13.71
C ASN A 322 6.41 15.14 -13.99
N SER A 323 6.21 13.85 -13.67
CA SER A 323 4.87 13.28 -13.69
C SER A 323 4.03 13.87 -12.56
N ASN A 324 2.75 14.14 -12.86
CA ASN A 324 1.86 14.85 -11.96
C ASN A 324 0.72 13.94 -11.51
N ILE A 325 0.36 14.03 -10.23
CA ILE A 325 -0.75 13.29 -9.65
C ILE A 325 -1.51 14.16 -8.66
N GLU A 326 -2.82 13.95 -8.63
CA GLU A 326 -3.69 14.49 -7.60
C GLU A 326 -4.15 13.35 -6.69
N TRP A 327 -4.05 13.54 -5.38
CA TRP A 327 -4.67 12.66 -4.39
C TRP A 327 -5.70 13.41 -3.56
N TYR A 328 -6.78 12.71 -3.24
CA TYR A 328 -7.74 13.11 -2.22
C TYR A 328 -7.88 11.98 -1.21
N PHE A 329 -7.77 12.29 0.08
CA PHE A 329 -7.98 11.35 1.16
C PHE A 329 -9.03 11.91 2.13
N SER A 330 -9.94 11.06 2.60
CA SER A 330 -10.92 11.37 3.64
C SER A 330 -11.27 10.10 4.41
N ASN A 331 -12.08 10.24 5.47
CA ASN A 331 -12.53 9.08 6.26
C ASN A 331 -13.40 8.10 5.45
N GLU A 332 -13.94 8.53 4.31
CA GLU A 332 -14.81 7.72 3.47
C GLU A 332 -14.08 7.10 2.27
N SER A 333 -13.02 7.74 1.77
CA SER A 333 -12.30 7.22 0.61
C SER A 333 -10.90 7.78 0.41
N ARG A 334 -10.11 7.11 -0.42
CA ARG A 334 -8.98 7.72 -1.12
C ARG A 334 -9.14 7.62 -2.63
N VAL A 335 -8.73 8.66 -3.34
CA VAL A 335 -8.84 8.77 -4.80
C VAL A 335 -7.53 9.36 -5.34
N ALA A 336 -6.99 8.77 -6.40
CA ALA A 336 -5.85 9.32 -7.13
C ALA A 336 -6.18 9.55 -8.61
N ARG A 337 -5.72 10.65 -9.18
CA ARG A 337 -5.92 11.01 -10.59
C ARG A 337 -4.63 11.45 -11.27
N ILE A 338 -4.42 10.95 -12.48
CA ILE A 338 -3.37 11.41 -13.41
C ILE A 338 -4.07 11.94 -14.67
N GLY A 339 -3.87 13.22 -14.99
CA GLY A 339 -4.60 13.90 -16.06
C GLY A 339 -6.11 13.85 -15.80
N ASP A 340 -6.88 13.37 -16.78
CA ASP A 340 -8.36 13.27 -16.68
C ASP A 340 -8.85 11.92 -16.15
N TYR A 341 -7.95 11.09 -15.61
CA TYR A 341 -8.23 9.70 -15.29
C TYR A 341 -7.95 9.37 -13.83
N VAL A 342 -8.98 8.90 -13.12
CA VAL A 342 -8.82 8.28 -11.80
C VAL A 342 -8.15 6.93 -11.96
N VAL A 343 -7.02 6.78 -11.27
CA VAL A 343 -6.12 5.62 -11.35
C VAL A 343 -6.09 4.80 -10.06
N SER A 344 -6.59 5.34 -8.96
CA SER A 344 -6.73 4.62 -7.68
C SER A 344 -8.00 5.08 -6.99
N TYR A 345 -8.80 4.14 -6.49
CA TYR A 345 -9.98 4.44 -5.67
C TYR A 345 -10.22 3.31 -4.67
N VAL A 346 -10.28 3.67 -3.39
CA VAL A 346 -10.67 2.80 -2.29
C VAL A 346 -11.83 3.46 -1.56
N ASP A 347 -12.93 2.73 -1.40
CA ASP A 347 -14.08 3.12 -0.58
C ASP A 347 -13.91 2.53 0.83
N TYR A 348 -13.55 3.38 1.80
CA TYR A 348 -13.30 2.95 3.18
C TYR A 348 -14.57 2.48 3.89
N THR A 349 -15.74 2.93 3.45
CA THR A 349 -17.03 2.58 4.06
C THR A 349 -17.44 1.13 3.80
N LYS A 350 -16.78 0.47 2.84
CA LYS A 350 -17.08 -0.91 2.41
C LYS A 350 -15.98 -1.92 2.75
N GLN A 351 -14.95 -1.50 3.49
CA GLN A 351 -13.85 -2.38 3.85
C GLN A 351 -14.27 -3.38 4.94
N LEU A 352 -13.79 -4.61 4.81
CA LEU A 352 -13.96 -5.61 5.85
C LEU A 352 -13.00 -5.33 7.02
N PRO A 353 -13.33 -5.76 8.25
CA PRO A 353 -12.38 -5.74 9.35
C PRO A 353 -11.10 -6.51 8.99
N ASP A 354 -9.96 -6.07 9.53
CA ASP A 354 -8.69 -6.77 9.41
C ASP A 354 -8.84 -8.20 9.93
N LYS A 355 -8.56 -9.18 9.05
CA LYS A 355 -8.64 -10.61 9.36
C LYS A 355 -7.73 -11.00 10.51
N TYR A 356 -6.61 -10.31 10.74
CA TYR A 356 -5.67 -10.62 11.83
C TYR A 356 -6.11 -10.10 13.19
N LEU A 357 -7.28 -9.47 13.31
CA LEU A 357 -7.92 -9.22 14.62
C LEU A 357 -8.18 -10.53 15.38
N ASN A 358 -8.50 -11.61 14.66
CA ASN A 358 -8.80 -12.91 15.24
C ASN A 358 -8.08 -14.09 14.56
N GLN A 359 -7.40 -13.85 13.42
CA GLN A 359 -6.58 -14.86 12.74
C GLN A 359 -5.09 -14.64 12.99
N ILE A 360 -4.33 -15.71 12.72
CA ILE A 360 -2.87 -15.72 12.80
C ILE A 360 -2.31 -15.84 11.38
N ALA A 361 -1.33 -15.00 11.04
CA ALA A 361 -0.59 -15.11 9.80
C ALA A 361 0.43 -16.27 9.85
N THR A 362 0.65 -16.91 8.70
CA THR A 362 1.74 -17.90 8.54
C THR A 362 2.74 -17.35 7.52
N ILE A 363 4.03 -17.36 7.88
CA ILE A 363 5.12 -16.94 7.00
C ILE A 363 6.09 -18.11 6.89
N ASN A 364 6.39 -18.51 5.66
CA ASN A 364 7.51 -19.39 5.38
C ASN A 364 8.79 -18.56 5.28
N TRP A 365 9.50 -18.45 6.41
CA TRP A 365 10.76 -17.70 6.53
C TRP A 365 11.92 -18.23 5.65
N LEU A 366 11.81 -19.45 5.14
CA LEU A 366 12.77 -20.02 4.18
C LEU A 366 12.36 -19.79 2.73
N GLY A 367 11.14 -19.29 2.50
CA GLY A 367 10.59 -19.00 1.19
C GLY A 367 11.05 -17.65 0.65
N ASN A 368 10.56 -17.31 -0.54
CA ASN A 368 10.79 -16.00 -1.13
C ASN A 368 9.99 -14.93 -0.37
N ALA A 369 10.68 -13.89 0.11
CA ALA A 369 10.08 -12.74 0.79
C ALA A 369 9.25 -11.85 -0.14
N SER A 370 9.42 -12.01 -1.45
CA SER A 370 8.65 -11.31 -2.48
C SER A 370 7.58 -12.16 -3.16
N ASP A 371 7.23 -13.31 -2.59
CA ASP A 371 6.07 -14.08 -3.05
C ASP A 371 4.79 -13.55 -2.39
N PRO A 372 3.81 -13.02 -3.16
CA PRO A 372 2.54 -12.53 -2.61
C PRO A 372 1.75 -13.57 -1.81
N LYS A 373 1.99 -14.87 -2.03
CA LYS A 373 1.37 -15.96 -1.26
C LYS A 373 2.06 -16.23 0.08
N ASN A 374 3.24 -15.66 0.28
CA ASN A 374 4.05 -15.81 1.49
C ASN A 374 4.19 -14.47 2.22
N CYS A 375 3.09 -13.74 2.38
CA CYS A 375 3.09 -12.43 3.02
C CYS A 375 1.99 -12.31 4.07
N VAL A 376 2.23 -11.46 5.08
CA VAL A 376 1.17 -10.82 5.85
C VAL A 376 0.51 -9.79 4.95
N ASP A 377 -0.64 -10.15 4.39
CA ASP A 377 -1.44 -9.25 3.55
C ASP A 377 -2.60 -8.63 4.34
N VAL A 378 -2.50 -7.32 4.57
CA VAL A 378 -3.51 -6.45 5.20
C VAL A 378 -4.11 -5.46 4.19
N SER A 379 -4.00 -5.74 2.88
CA SER A 379 -4.49 -4.81 1.86
C SER A 379 -6.00 -4.65 1.87
N LEU A 380 -6.42 -3.43 1.58
CA LEU A 380 -7.80 -3.06 1.34
C LEU A 380 -8.24 -3.46 -0.08
N THR A 381 -9.56 -3.52 -0.28
CA THR A 381 -10.15 -3.77 -1.59
C THR A 381 -10.24 -2.47 -2.40
N PHE A 382 -9.75 -2.52 -3.64
CA PHE A 382 -9.77 -1.38 -4.55
C PHE A 382 -10.98 -1.46 -5.49
N ASN A 383 -11.61 -0.31 -5.71
CA ASN A 383 -12.64 -0.11 -6.74
C ASN A 383 -12.04 0.33 -8.07
N VAL A 384 -10.89 1.00 -8.02
CA VAL A 384 -10.01 1.30 -9.17
C VAL A 384 -8.57 1.05 -8.71
N ASP A 385 -7.85 0.19 -9.42
CA ASP A 385 -6.46 -0.20 -9.19
C ASP A 385 -5.70 -0.16 -10.52
N ALA A 386 -5.54 1.05 -11.07
CA ALA A 386 -4.89 1.31 -12.36
C ALA A 386 -3.51 1.97 -12.22
N LEU A 387 -3.07 2.29 -10.99
CA LEU A 387 -1.78 2.88 -10.66
C LEU A 387 -0.75 1.79 -10.30
N GLY A 388 0.40 1.76 -10.97
CA GLY A 388 1.45 0.77 -10.70
C GLY A 388 2.41 0.58 -11.88
N ARG A 389 2.94 -0.64 -12.03
CA ARG A 389 3.95 -1.10 -13.03
C ARG A 389 5.40 -0.72 -12.75
N GLY A 390 5.67 0.11 -11.75
CA GLY A 390 7.02 0.33 -11.25
C GLY A 390 7.62 -0.93 -10.62
N ARG A 391 8.94 -0.95 -10.50
CA ARG A 391 9.66 -2.03 -9.81
C ARG A 391 9.19 -2.13 -8.36
N LEU A 392 8.93 -3.37 -7.91
CA LEU A 392 8.44 -3.70 -6.56
C LEU A 392 7.11 -3.01 -6.20
N ARG A 393 6.24 -2.81 -7.19
CA ARG A 393 4.87 -2.32 -7.01
C ARG A 393 3.86 -3.29 -7.60
N HIS A 394 2.65 -3.27 -7.06
CA HIS A 394 1.57 -4.12 -7.57
C HIS A 394 1.26 -3.78 -9.04
N PRO A 395 1.10 -4.78 -9.92
CA PRO A 395 0.66 -4.54 -11.29
C PRO A 395 -0.81 -4.06 -11.29
N PRO A 396 -1.18 -3.06 -12.10
CA PRO A 396 -2.57 -2.63 -12.23
C PRO A 396 -3.54 -3.81 -12.47
N SER A 397 -4.64 -3.85 -11.73
CA SER A 397 -5.67 -4.89 -11.82
C SER A 397 -7.01 -4.39 -12.38
N SER A 398 -7.16 -3.07 -12.56
CA SER A 398 -8.32 -2.47 -13.23
C SER A 398 -7.92 -1.45 -14.30
N PHE A 399 -8.91 -0.97 -15.04
CA PHE A 399 -8.76 0.16 -15.95
C PHE A 399 -8.97 1.50 -15.23
N PRO A 400 -8.33 2.58 -15.69
CA PRO A 400 -8.61 3.92 -15.19
C PRO A 400 -10.01 4.39 -15.59
N ILE A 401 -10.58 5.33 -14.83
CA ILE A 401 -11.91 5.90 -15.08
C ILE A 401 -11.79 7.38 -15.41
N SER A 402 -12.35 7.83 -16.53
CA SER A 402 -12.37 9.25 -16.87
C SER A 402 -13.24 10.04 -15.89
N TYR A 403 -12.64 11.05 -15.26
CA TYR A 403 -13.29 11.95 -14.32
C TYR A 403 -12.49 13.25 -14.12
N VAL A 404 -13.03 14.36 -14.64
CA VAL A 404 -12.43 15.71 -14.54
C VAL A 404 -12.99 16.55 -13.39
N GLY A 405 -13.93 16.01 -12.61
CA GLY A 405 -14.56 16.72 -11.48
C GLY A 405 -13.67 16.82 -10.23
N ASP A 406 -14.23 17.36 -9.15
CA ASP A 406 -13.57 17.36 -7.83
C ASP A 406 -13.50 15.93 -7.27
N LEU A 407 -12.30 15.45 -6.95
CA LEU A 407 -12.07 14.09 -6.44
C LEU A 407 -12.89 13.77 -5.18
N ARG A 408 -13.28 14.78 -4.38
CA ARG A 408 -14.22 14.61 -3.25
C ARG A 408 -15.56 14.01 -3.66
N ASN A 409 -16.00 14.28 -4.89
CA ASN A 409 -17.29 13.80 -5.41
C ASN A 409 -17.16 12.51 -6.23
N PHE A 410 -15.95 11.94 -6.35
CA PHE A 410 -15.73 10.77 -7.18
C PHE A 410 -16.51 9.54 -6.70
N SER A 411 -16.65 9.33 -5.39
CA SER A 411 -17.43 8.21 -4.84
C SER A 411 -18.88 8.20 -5.34
N LYS A 412 -19.54 9.37 -5.34
CA LYS A 412 -20.91 9.55 -5.86
C LYS A 412 -20.97 9.31 -7.37
N TYR A 413 -19.98 9.82 -8.10
CA TYR A 413 -19.86 9.58 -9.53
C TYR A 413 -19.66 8.10 -9.86
N TYR A 414 -18.79 7.39 -9.13
CA TYR A 414 -18.51 5.97 -9.33
C TYR A 414 -19.75 5.11 -9.10
N VAL A 415 -20.54 5.40 -8.07
CA VAL A 415 -21.83 4.72 -7.84
C VAL A 415 -22.80 4.97 -9.01
N THR A 416 -22.90 6.22 -9.48
CA THR A 416 -23.76 6.57 -10.61
C THR A 416 -23.33 5.85 -11.88
N LEU A 417 -22.03 5.80 -12.15
CA LEU A 417 -21.46 5.09 -13.29
C LEU A 417 -21.76 3.59 -13.23
N ALA A 418 -21.59 2.97 -12.06
CA ALA A 418 -21.89 1.55 -11.84
C ALA A 418 -23.38 1.25 -12.07
N LEU A 419 -24.29 2.14 -11.63
CA LEU A 419 -25.73 2.00 -11.86
C LEU A 419 -26.08 2.09 -13.36
N ILE A 420 -25.49 3.03 -14.09
CA ILE A 420 -25.69 3.16 -15.55
C ILE A 420 -25.20 1.91 -16.28
N GLN A 421 -24.03 1.38 -15.90
CA GLN A 421 -23.48 0.15 -16.47
C GLN A 421 -24.39 -1.05 -16.19
N LEU A 422 -24.91 -1.16 -14.96
CA LEU A 422 -25.84 -2.21 -14.57
C LEU A 422 -27.16 -2.12 -15.35
N GLU A 423 -27.71 -0.91 -15.51
CA GLU A 423 -28.93 -0.68 -16.29
C GLU A 423 -28.71 -1.05 -17.77
N THR A 424 -27.59 -0.65 -18.36
CA THR A 424 -27.23 -0.99 -19.73
C THR A 424 -27.07 -2.51 -19.92
N ALA A 425 -26.43 -3.18 -18.97
CA ALA A 425 -26.28 -4.64 -18.98
C ALA A 425 -27.64 -5.35 -18.84
N TYR A 426 -28.53 -4.84 -17.97
CA TYR A 426 -29.88 -5.36 -17.81
C TYR A 426 -30.73 -5.18 -19.08
N GLN A 427 -30.67 -4.01 -19.71
CA GLN A 427 -31.36 -3.76 -20.98
C GLN A 427 -30.87 -4.70 -22.09
N SER A 428 -29.56 -4.90 -22.19
CA SER A 428 -28.95 -5.84 -23.15
C SER A 428 -29.39 -7.28 -22.89
N LEU A 429 -29.42 -7.71 -21.63
CA LEU A 429 -29.90 -9.04 -21.25
C LEU A 429 -31.39 -9.23 -21.57
N SER A 430 -32.21 -8.21 -21.34
CA SER A 430 -33.65 -8.23 -21.65
C SER A 430 -33.92 -8.34 -23.16
N LEU A 431 -33.13 -7.65 -23.98
CA LEU A 431 -33.17 -7.78 -25.44
C LEU A 431 -32.82 -9.20 -25.89
N ASN A 432 -31.70 -9.76 -25.39
CA ASN A 432 -31.29 -11.13 -25.69
C ASN A 432 -32.35 -12.16 -25.25
N TYR A 433 -32.96 -11.97 -24.09
CA TYR A 433 -34.04 -12.83 -23.61
C TYR A 433 -35.28 -12.76 -24.52
N SER A 434 -35.64 -11.56 -24.97
CA SER A 434 -36.78 -11.36 -25.88
C SER A 434 -36.53 -12.01 -27.24
N GLU A 435 -35.31 -11.91 -27.77
CA GLU A 435 -34.89 -12.58 -28.99
C GLU A 435 -34.94 -14.12 -28.83
N LEU A 436 -34.39 -14.65 -27.74
CA LEU A 436 -34.43 -16.09 -27.44
C LEU A 436 -35.88 -16.61 -27.35
N LYS A 437 -36.77 -15.83 -26.73
CA LYS A 437 -38.20 -16.16 -26.64
C LYS A 437 -38.87 -16.19 -28.02
N SER A 438 -38.56 -15.24 -28.89
CA SER A 438 -39.05 -15.20 -30.28
C SER A 438 -38.55 -16.41 -31.09
N ASN A 439 -37.25 -16.72 -30.99
CA ASN A 439 -36.65 -17.86 -31.67
C ASN A 439 -37.24 -19.18 -31.18
N SER A 440 -37.50 -19.32 -29.88
CA SER A 440 -38.20 -20.49 -29.31
C SER A 440 -39.62 -20.63 -29.85
N ALA A 441 -40.37 -19.53 -29.99
CA ALA A 441 -41.70 -19.56 -30.57
C ALA A 441 -41.67 -19.97 -32.06
N ALA A 442 -40.72 -19.43 -32.84
CA ALA A 442 -40.53 -19.80 -34.25
C ALA A 442 -40.14 -21.28 -34.41
N LEU A 443 -39.28 -21.81 -33.52
CA LEU A 443 -38.92 -23.21 -33.48
C LEU A 443 -40.12 -24.10 -33.17
N ASN A 444 -40.95 -23.72 -32.19
CA ASN A 444 -42.18 -24.45 -31.86
C ASN A 444 -43.15 -24.49 -33.04
N LEU A 445 -43.33 -23.38 -33.77
CA LEU A 445 -44.15 -23.36 -35.00
C LEU A 445 -43.59 -24.30 -36.08
N THR A 446 -42.27 -24.30 -36.26
CA THR A 446 -41.59 -25.20 -37.20
C THR A 446 -41.77 -26.67 -36.80
N PHE A 447 -41.66 -26.99 -35.51
CA PHE A 447 -41.89 -28.32 -34.97
C PHE A 447 -43.34 -28.79 -35.18
N HIS A 448 -44.33 -27.94 -34.91
CA HIS A 448 -45.74 -28.25 -35.18
C HIS A 448 -46.01 -28.50 -36.67
N SER A 449 -45.40 -27.71 -37.56
CA SER A 449 -45.49 -27.92 -39.01
C SER A 449 -44.89 -29.27 -39.43
N LEU A 450 -43.71 -29.61 -38.90
CA LEU A 450 -43.06 -30.89 -39.17
C LEU A 450 -43.90 -32.08 -38.67
N LEU A 451 -44.48 -31.98 -37.48
CA LEU A 451 -45.37 -33.00 -36.92
C LEU A 451 -46.62 -33.21 -37.80
N GLY A 452 -47.19 -32.12 -38.34
CA GLY A 452 -48.28 -32.18 -39.31
C GLY A 452 -47.90 -32.92 -40.59
N ASN A 453 -46.73 -32.61 -41.15
CA ASN A 453 -46.20 -33.29 -42.34
C ASN A 453 -45.94 -34.79 -42.09
N PHE A 454 -45.39 -35.14 -40.93
CA PHE A 454 -45.16 -36.53 -40.53
C PHE A 454 -46.48 -37.31 -40.40
N THR A 455 -47.49 -36.69 -39.79
CA THR A 455 -48.85 -37.28 -39.66
C THR A 455 -49.47 -37.54 -41.05
N ALA A 456 -49.33 -36.59 -41.97
CA ALA A 456 -49.83 -36.76 -43.34
C ALA A 456 -49.08 -37.86 -44.12
N LEU A 457 -47.76 -37.97 -43.92
CA LEU A 457 -46.95 -39.03 -44.51
C LEU A 457 -47.34 -40.41 -43.96
N GLN A 458 -47.57 -40.52 -42.64
CA GLN A 458 -48.04 -41.74 -42.00
C GLN A 458 -49.38 -42.20 -42.58
N ALA A 459 -50.35 -41.29 -42.74
CA ALA A 459 -51.64 -41.62 -43.35
C ALA A 459 -51.51 -42.14 -44.79
N LYS A 460 -50.59 -41.55 -45.60
CA LYS A 460 -50.30 -42.04 -46.95
C LYS A 460 -49.66 -43.43 -46.93
N TYR A 461 -48.74 -43.67 -46.00
CA TYR A 461 -48.10 -44.96 -45.82
C TYR A 461 -49.11 -46.05 -45.42
N ASP A 462 -50.01 -45.74 -44.48
CA ASP A 462 -51.07 -46.65 -44.05
C ASP A 462 -52.03 -46.99 -45.20
N SER A 463 -52.42 -45.99 -46.00
CA SER A 463 -53.23 -46.18 -47.21
C SER A 463 -52.52 -47.05 -48.26
N PHE A 464 -51.22 -46.87 -48.43
CA PHE A 464 -50.41 -47.67 -49.35
C PHE A 464 -50.31 -49.13 -48.88
N ASN A 465 -50.07 -49.35 -47.58
CA ASN A 465 -50.07 -50.68 -46.99
C ASN A 465 -51.42 -51.38 -47.13
N LEU A 466 -52.54 -50.66 -46.94
CA LEU A 466 -53.88 -51.20 -47.17
C LEU A 466 -54.05 -51.64 -48.63
N MET A 467 -53.57 -50.83 -49.58
CA MET A 467 -53.61 -51.18 -51.00
C MET A 467 -52.75 -52.41 -51.33
N ILE A 468 -51.55 -52.52 -50.75
CA ILE A 468 -50.70 -53.73 -50.86
C ILE A 468 -51.44 -54.95 -50.32
N ASN A 469 -52.02 -54.86 -49.13
CA ASN A 469 -52.75 -55.98 -48.52
C ASN A 469 -53.95 -56.41 -49.38
N ASN A 470 -54.67 -55.45 -49.98
CA ASN A 470 -55.76 -55.75 -50.90
C ASN A 470 -55.27 -56.45 -52.18
N MET A 471 -54.17 -55.97 -52.78
CA MET A 471 -53.56 -56.62 -53.95
C MET A 471 -53.10 -58.04 -53.61
N GLN A 472 -52.49 -58.24 -52.44
CA GLN A 472 -52.08 -59.56 -51.97
C GLN A 472 -53.30 -60.49 -51.83
N GLY A 473 -54.40 -60.02 -51.22
CA GLY A 473 -55.63 -60.79 -51.11
C GLY A 473 -56.24 -61.15 -52.48
N GLN A 474 -56.15 -60.26 -53.48
CA GLN A 474 -56.56 -60.56 -54.85
C GLN A 474 -55.68 -61.63 -55.51
N ILE A 475 -54.36 -61.55 -55.31
CA ILE A 475 -53.40 -62.55 -55.79
C ILE A 475 -53.70 -63.91 -55.15
N ASP A 476 -53.93 -63.95 -53.84
CA ASP A 476 -54.25 -65.18 -53.11
C ASP A 476 -55.58 -65.80 -53.59
N SER A 477 -56.60 -64.97 -53.87
CA SER A 477 -57.87 -65.42 -54.43
C SER A 477 -57.74 -65.97 -55.85
N LEU A 478 -56.90 -65.36 -56.69
CA LEU A 478 -56.59 -65.87 -58.03
C LEU A 478 -55.90 -67.23 -57.95
N ASN A 479 -54.93 -67.38 -57.06
CA ASN A 479 -54.21 -68.64 -56.84
C ASN A 479 -55.09 -69.79 -56.31
N LEU A 480 -56.25 -69.51 -55.72
CA LEU A 480 -57.23 -70.53 -55.31
C LEU A 480 -58.18 -70.97 -56.43
N THR A 481 -58.28 -70.18 -57.51
CA THR A 481 -59.21 -70.43 -58.63
C THR A 481 -58.56 -71.25 -59.75
N PHE A 482 -57.23 -71.20 -59.85
CA PHE A 482 -56.40 -72.06 -60.69
C PHE A 482 -55.90 -73.26 -59.89
#